data_AF-A0A3A4P8S3-F1
#
_entry.id   AF-A0A3A4P8S3-F1
#
_cell.length_a   1.000
_cell.length_b   1.000
_cell.length_c   1.000
_cell.angle_alpha   90.00
_cell.angle_beta   90.00
_cell.angle_gamma   90.00
#
_symmetry.space_group_name_H-M   'P 1'
#
loop_
_entity.id
_entity.type
_entity.pdbx_description
1 polymer ?
#
loop_
_entity_poly.entity_id
_entity_poly.type
_entity_poly.pdbx_seq_one_letter_code
_entity_poly.pdbx_strand_id
1 'polypeptide(L)' 'MTAYRQRSLAIARFLQKQGPTKASHIARTLREPKARDILYRNVYGWFDRVSLGVYELSPRGKQEIYLWREEAM' A
#
# COMPACT_ATOMS: atom_id res chain seq x y z
N MET A 1 -14.62 -8.29 -3.07
CA MET A 1 -13.43 -7.51 -2.63
C MET A 1 -13.88 -6.36 -1.71
N THR A 2 -13.31 -6.20 -0.51
CA THR A 2 -13.72 -5.13 0.45
C THR A 2 -13.07 -3.78 0.12
N ALA A 3 -13.69 -2.68 0.56
CA ALA A 3 -13.15 -1.32 0.36
C ALA A 3 -11.75 -1.13 0.97
N TYR A 4 -11.46 -1.78 2.11
CA TYR A 4 -10.12 -1.77 2.70
C TYR A 4 -9.10 -2.45 1.78
N ARG A 5 -9.43 -3.65 1.28
CA ARG A 5 -8.57 -4.41 0.37
C ARG A 5 -8.26 -3.64 -0.92
N GLN A 6 -9.26 -3.00 -1.53
CA GLN A 6 -9.07 -2.18 -2.74
C GLN A 6 -8.11 -1.01 -2.48
N ARG A 7 -8.26 -0.31 -1.35
CA ARG A 7 -7.38 0.80 -0.97
C ARG A 7 -5.96 0.32 -0.70
N SER A 8 -5.78 -0.78 0.03
CA SER A 8 -4.46 -1.37 0.27
C SER A 8 -3.77 -1.74 -1.04
N LEU A 9 -4.49 -2.34 -1.99
CA LEU A 9 -3.95 -2.65 -3.32
C LEU A 9 -3.54 -1.40 -4.10
N ALA A 10 -4.34 -0.33 -4.06
CA ALA A 10 -4.02 0.93 -4.74
C ALA A 10 -2.73 1.55 -4.18
N ILE A 11 -2.58 1.60 -2.85
CA ILE A 11 -1.38 2.08 -2.17
C ILE A 11 -0.18 1.21 -2.52
N ALA A 12 -0.34 -0.10 -2.50
CA ALA A 12 0.73 -1.05 -2.75
C ALA A 12 1.25 -0.95 -4.20
N ARG A 13 0.36 -0.80 -5.20
CA ARG A 13 0.73 -0.55 -6.59
C ARG A 13 1.42 0.80 -6.79
N PHE A 14 1.00 1.82 -6.05
CA PHE A 14 1.62 3.13 -6.09
C PHE A 14 3.07 3.07 -5.60
N LEU A 15 3.30 2.43 -4.45
CA LEU A 15 4.64 2.21 -3.89
C LEU A 15 5.51 1.33 -4.79
N GLN A 16 4.94 0.31 -5.43
CA GLN A 16 5.68 -0.53 -6.38
C GLN A 16 6.22 0.27 -7.58
N LYS A 17 5.42 1.22 -8.11
CA LYS A 17 5.82 2.05 -9.26
C LYS A 17 6.74 3.20 -8.89
N GLN A 18 6.50 3.85 -7.76
CA GLN A 18 7.16 5.11 -7.39
C GLN A 18 8.33 4.90 -6.43
N GLY A 19 8.39 3.76 -5.73
CA GLY A 19 9.37 3.47 -4.69
C GLY A 19 8.99 4.07 -3.33
N PRO A 20 9.93 4.09 -2.37
CA PRO A 20 9.70 4.57 -1.02
C PRO A 20 9.16 6.01 -1.01
N THR A 21 7.96 6.22 -0.46
CA THR A 21 7.25 7.50 -0.55
C THR A 21 6.60 7.90 0.78
N LYS A 22 6.52 9.21 1.06
CA LYS A 22 5.83 9.72 2.25
C LYS A 22 4.34 9.37 2.24
N ALA A 23 3.81 8.87 3.36
CA ALA A 23 2.39 8.54 3.53
C ALA A 23 1.46 9.73 3.24
N SER A 24 1.89 10.95 3.59
CA SER A 24 1.17 12.19 3.25
C SER A 24 1.10 12.44 1.75
N HIS A 25 2.16 12.12 1.02
CA HIS A 25 2.21 12.25 -0.42
C HIS A 25 1.30 11.20 -1.08
N ILE A 26 1.39 9.93 -0.64
CA ILE A 26 0.52 8.84 -1.11
C ILE A 26 -0.96 9.20 -0.94
N ALA A 27 -1.35 9.68 0.25
CA ALA A 27 -2.72 10.08 0.54
C ALA A 27 -3.23 11.19 -0.40
N ARG A 28 -2.37 12.17 -0.71
CA ARG A 28 -2.69 13.26 -1.63
C ARG A 28 -2.80 12.79 -3.08
N THR A 29 -1.84 11.98 -3.53
CA THR A 29 -1.77 11.53 -4.92
C THR A 29 -2.88 10.54 -5.26
N LEU A 30 -3.22 9.63 -4.35
CA LEU A 30 -4.32 8.69 -4.51
C LEU A 30 -5.68 9.26 -4.12
N ARG A 31 -5.73 10.52 -3.62
CA ARG A 31 -6.92 11.14 -3.02
C ARG A 31 -7.59 10.24 -1.97
N GLU A 32 -6.78 9.49 -1.23
CA GLU A 32 -7.24 8.53 -0.22
C GLU A 32 -6.77 9.01 1.17
N PRO A 33 -7.62 9.74 1.93
CA PRO A 33 -7.24 10.27 3.22
C PRO A 33 -6.91 9.18 4.24
N LYS A 34 -7.47 7.97 4.08
CA LYS A 34 -7.18 6.82 4.96
C LYS A 34 -5.88 6.10 4.62
N ALA A 35 -5.15 6.52 3.57
CA ALA A 35 -3.90 5.86 3.19
C ALA A 35 -2.87 5.86 4.32
N ARG A 36 -2.82 6.92 5.13
CA ARG A 36 -1.94 6.99 6.31
C ARG A 36 -2.28 5.93 7.35
N ASP A 37 -3.58 5.76 7.66
CA ASP A 37 -4.06 4.76 8.62
C ASP A 37 -3.83 3.34 8.10
N ILE A 38 -4.05 3.09 6.80
CA ILE A 38 -3.79 1.79 6.16
C ILE A 38 -2.29 1.43 6.23
N LEU A 39 -1.41 2.37 5.89
CA LEU A 39 0.04 2.18 5.97
C LEU A 39 0.51 1.97 7.41
N TYR A 40 -0.09 2.70 8.37
CA TYR A 40 0.24 2.58 9.78
C TYR A 40 -0.21 1.26 10.40
N ARG A 41 -1.47 0.86 10.17
CA ARG A 41 -2.01 -0.40 10.68
C ARG A 41 -1.37 -1.61 10.05
N ASN A 42 -0.98 -1.49 8.77
CA ASN A 42 -0.30 -2.53 8.01
C ASN A 42 -0.90 -3.93 8.20
N VAL A 43 -2.24 -4.05 8.16
CA VAL A 43 -3.00 -5.28 8.49
C VAL A 43 -2.48 -6.52 7.74
N TYR A 44 -1.99 -6.33 6.52
CA TYR A 44 -1.51 -7.42 5.66
C TYR A 44 0.00 -7.63 5.72
N GLY A 45 0.76 -6.77 6.43
CA GLY A 45 2.23 -6.85 6.46
C GLY A 45 2.89 -6.49 5.12
N TRP A 46 2.24 -5.68 4.30
CA TRP A 46 2.70 -5.33 2.95
C TRP A 46 3.58 -4.09 2.88
N PHE A 47 3.61 -3.31 3.95
CA PHE A 47 4.30 -2.01 3.97
C PHE A 47 5.40 -2.00 5.02
N ASP A 48 6.58 -1.53 4.64
CA ASP A 48 7.70 -1.34 5.55
C ASP A 48 7.97 0.15 5.73
N ARG A 49 8.26 0.57 6.95
CA ARG A 49 8.60 1.96 7.26
C ARG A 49 10.12 2.13 7.21
N VAL A 50 10.60 2.79 6.16
CA VAL A 50 12.04 3.01 5.94
C VAL A 50 12.58 4.26 6.61
N SER A 51 11.73 5.26 6.84
CA SER A 51 12.11 6.47 7.57
C SER A 51 10.87 7.19 8.12
N LEU A 52 11.03 8.40 8.65
CA LEU A 52 9.95 9.15 9.28
C LEU A 52 8.82 9.44 8.27
N GLY A 53 7.72 8.70 8.41
CA GLY A 53 6.54 8.82 7.56
C GLY A 53 6.74 8.37 6.11
N VAL A 54 7.87 7.75 5.77
CA VAL A 54 8.13 7.17 4.44
C VAL A 54 7.94 5.66 4.53
N TYR A 55 7.18 5.14 3.58
CA TYR A 55 6.87 3.73 3.47
C TYR A 55 7.33 3.19 2.14
N GLU A 56 7.81 1.96 2.14
CA GLU A 56 8.05 1.17 0.96
C GLU A 56 7.17 -0.08 0.95
N LEU A 57 7.17 -0.76 -0.19
CA LEU A 57 6.49 -2.04 -0.29
C LEU A 57 7.41 -3.17 0.16
N SER A 58 6.95 -3.96 1.13
CA SER A 58 7.72 -5.08 1.69
C SER A 58 7.97 -6.17 0.64
N PRO A 59 9.00 -7.03 0.82
CA PRO A 59 9.21 -8.19 -0.05
C PRO A 59 7.96 -9.08 -0.16
N ARG A 60 7.25 -9.26 0.95
CA ARG A 60 5.97 -9.98 1.01
C ARG A 60 4.90 -9.27 0.16
N GLY A 61 4.71 -7.97 0.35
CA GLY A 61 3.78 -7.18 -0.44
C GLY A 61 4.07 -7.29 -1.94
N LYS A 62 5.35 -7.23 -2.34
CA LYS A 62 5.76 -7.40 -3.74
C LYS A 62 5.31 -8.72 -4.34
N GLN A 63 5.21 -9.81 -3.58
CA GLN A 63 4.74 -11.10 -4.08
C GLN A 63 3.21 -11.20 -4.01
N GLU A 64 2.61 -10.85 -2.87
CA GLU A 64 1.20 -11.11 -2.58
C GLU A 64 0.22 -10.18 -3.33
N ILE A 65 0.62 -8.97 -3.72
CA ILE A 65 -0.24 -8.06 -4.50
C ILE A 65 -0.67 -8.69 -5.83
N TYR A 66 0.18 -9.53 -6.42
CA TYR A 66 -0.12 -10.22 -7.67
C TYR A 66 -1.13 -11.34 -7.47
N LEU A 67 -1.06 -12.07 -6.35
CA LEU A 67 -1.99 -13.16 -6.01
C LEU A 67 -3.44 -12.65 -5.90
N TRP A 68 -3.62 -11.44 -5.36
CA TRP A 68 -4.96 -10.85 -5.21
C TRP A 68 -5.53 -10.28 -6.51
N ARG A 69 -4.74 -10.26 -7.60
CA ARG A 69 -5.22 -9.97 -8.95
C ARG A 69 -5.84 -11.20 -9.60
N GLU A 70 -5.38 -12.40 -9.22
CA GLU A 70 -5.81 -13.69 -9.76
C GLU A 70 -7.08 -14.22 -9.09
N GLU A 71 -7.36 -13.84 -7.83
CA GLU A 71 -8.61 -14.17 -7.11
C GLU A 71 -9.89 -13.49 -7.68
N ALA A 72 -9.80 -12.87 -8.85
CA ALA A 72 -10.92 -12.25 -9.56
C ALA A 72 -11.40 -13.05 -10.79
N MET A 73 -10.99 -14.32 -10.91
CA MET A 73 -11.48 -15.27 -11.91
C MET A 73 -12.39 -16.32 -11.29
#